data_AF-A0A539EMN7-F1
#
_entry.id   AF-A0A539EMN7-F1
#
_cell.length_a   1.000
_cell.length_b   1.000
_cell.length_c   1.000
_cell.angle_alpha   90.00
_cell.angle_beta   90.00
_cell.angle_gamma   90.00
#
_symmetry.space_group_name_H-M   'P 1'
#
loop_
_entity.id
_entity.type
_entity.pdbx_description
1 polymer ?
#
loop_
_entity_poly.entity_id
_entity_poly.type
_entity_poly.pdbx_seq_one_letter_code
_entity_poly.pdbx_strand_id
1 'polypeptide(L)' 'MSPLDPTLLAILACPACKKPLTYRASGPEALDCPACRKRYLVTDGIPVLLISESQDIPA' A
#
# COMPACT_ATOMS: atom_id res chain seq x y z
N MET A 1 -14.59 -15.66 -23.82
CA MET A 1 -13.35 -14.89 -23.59
C MET A 1 -12.95 -15.06 -22.13
N SER A 2 -11.71 -15.47 -21.95
CA SER A 2 -11.13 -16.10 -20.77
C SER A 2 -11.12 -15.24 -19.48
N PRO A 3 -11.14 -15.88 -18.30
CA PRO A 3 -11.14 -15.20 -17.00
C PRO A 3 -9.81 -14.47 -16.73
N LEU A 4 -9.94 -13.17 -16.47
CA LEU A 4 -9.03 -12.19 -15.85
C LEU A 4 -7.51 -12.54 -15.74
N ASP A 5 -6.72 -11.75 -16.46
CA ASP A 5 -5.26 -11.76 -16.58
C ASP A 5 -4.48 -11.62 -15.24
N PRO A 6 -3.32 -12.29 -15.09
CA PRO A 6 -2.43 -12.15 -13.92
C PRO A 6 -1.92 -10.72 -13.69
N THR A 7 -2.04 -9.82 -14.67
CA THR A 7 -1.80 -8.38 -14.55
C THR A 7 -2.80 -7.69 -13.61
N LEU A 8 -4.00 -8.26 -13.38
CA LEU A 8 -4.97 -7.76 -12.40
C LEU A 8 -4.61 -8.08 -10.94
N LEU A 9 -3.74 -9.06 -10.70
CA LEU A 9 -3.24 -9.40 -9.36
C LEU A 9 -2.07 -8.51 -8.91
N ALA A 10 -1.46 -7.75 -9.83
CA ALA A 10 -0.48 -6.70 -9.54
C ALA A 10 -1.13 -5.38 -9.08
N ILE A 11 -2.46 -5.34 -8.92
CA ILE A 11 -3.27 -4.13 -8.67
C ILE A 11 -3.30 -3.68 -7.19
N LEU A 12 -2.84 -4.49 -6.22
CA LEU A 12 -2.61 -4.01 -4.85
C LEU A 12 -1.28 -3.24 -4.77
N ALA A 13 -1.25 -2.14 -5.49
CA ALA A 13 -0.09 -1.29 -5.63
C ALA A 13 -0.38 0.09 -5.04
N CYS A 14 0.67 0.76 -4.59
CA CYS A 14 0.55 2.11 -4.04
C CYS A 14 -0.27 3.03 -4.97
N PRO A 15 -1.31 3.73 -4.47
CA PRO A 15 -2.14 4.59 -5.31
C PRO A 15 -1.35 5.74 -5.96
N ALA A 16 -0.21 6.14 -5.39
CA ALA A 16 0.64 7.21 -5.92
C ALA A 16 1.63 6.73 -7.00
N CYS A 17 2.22 5.54 -6.86
CA CYS A 17 3.34 5.12 -7.72
C CYS A 17 3.17 3.73 -8.36
N LYS A 18 2.07 3.03 -8.08
CA LYS A 18 1.75 1.69 -8.60
C LYS A 18 2.87 0.65 -8.37
N LYS A 19 3.67 0.85 -7.33
CA LYS A 19 4.70 -0.11 -6.87
C LYS A 19 4.17 -0.95 -5.70
N PRO A 20 4.77 -2.12 -5.44
CA PRO A 20 4.38 -2.97 -4.32
C PRO A 20 4.52 -2.25 -2.97
N LEU A 21 3.55 -2.51 -2.09
CA LEU A 21 3.55 -2.08 -0.70
C LEU A 21 4.13 -3.19 0.18
N THR A 22 4.92 -2.81 1.17
CA THR A 22 5.40 -3.69 2.23
C THR A 22 4.42 -3.59 3.40
N TYR A 23 4.12 -4.72 4.04
CA TYR A 23 3.31 -4.74 5.26
C TYR A 23 4.21 -4.71 6.49
N ARG A 24 3.91 -3.83 7.43
CA ARG A 24 4.64 -3.65 8.67
C ARG A 24 3.71 -3.89 9.86
N ALA A 25 4.04 -4.93 10.63
CA ALA A 25 3.36 -5.30 11.87
C ALA A 25 4.24 -5.12 13.13
N SER A 26 5.40 -4.46 13.02
CA SER A 26 6.32 -4.23 14.14
C SER A 26 5.88 -3.11 15.12
N GLY A 27 4.60 -2.72 15.07
CA GLY A 27 4.01 -1.57 15.76
C GLY A 27 2.52 -1.45 15.35
N PRO A 28 1.93 -0.25 15.27
CA PRO A 28 0.63 -0.10 14.63
C PRO A 28 0.70 -0.63 13.19
N GLU A 29 -0.28 -1.46 12.82
CA GLU A 29 -0.34 -2.10 11.51
C GLU A 29 -0.32 -1.04 10.41
N ALA A 30 0.58 -1.18 9.44
CA ALA A 30 0.76 -0.19 8.38
C ALA A 30 1.31 -0.82 7.11
N LEU A 31 1.03 -0.19 5.97
CA LEU A 31 1.61 -0.52 4.67
C LEU A 31 2.62 0.56 4.27
N ASP A 32 3.89 0.21 4.21
CA ASP A 32 4.97 1.09 3.75
C ASP A 32 5.30 0.89 2.28
N CYS A 33 5.34 1.99 1.53
CA CYS A 33 5.75 2.06 0.16
C CYS A 33 7.22 2.50 0.10
N PRO A 34 8.20 1.60 -0.13
CA PRO A 34 9.61 1.99 -0.21
C PRO A 34 9.90 2.89 -1.43
N ALA A 35 9.10 2.79 -2.48
CA ALA A 35 9.29 3.53 -3.72
C ALA A 35 8.91 5.01 -3.61
N CYS A 36 7.82 5.29 -2.90
CA CYS A 36 7.28 6.63 -2.72
C CYS A 36 7.53 7.17 -1.31
N ARG A 37 8.10 6.35 -0.43
CA ARG A 37 8.34 6.63 0.99
C ARG A 37 7.07 7.09 1.71
N LYS A 38 5.94 6.46 1.40
CA LYS A 38 4.66 6.70 2.06
C LYS A 38 4.30 5.55 2.96
N ARG A 39 3.66 5.84 4.08
CA ARG A 39 3.09 4.89 5.02
C ARG A 39 1.58 5.10 5.08
N TYR A 40 0.85 4.03 4.84
CA TYR A 40 -0.59 3.94 4.98
C TYR A 40 -0.90 3.18 6.27
N LEU A 41 -1.72 3.74 7.14
CA LEU A 41 -2.08 3.07 8.39
C LEU A 41 -3.18 2.03 8.14
N VAL A 42 -3.20 0.99 8.97
CA VAL A 42 -4.27 0.01 9.02
C VAL A 42 -5.03 0.23 10.31
N THR A 43 -6.32 0.55 10.18
CA THR A 43 -7.22 0.82 11.31
C THR A 43 -8.37 -0.17 11.23
N ASP A 44 -8.67 -0.88 12.33
CA ASP A 44 -9.71 -1.93 12.36
C ASP A 44 -9.53 -3.01 11.27
N GLY A 45 -8.27 -3.31 10.92
CA GLY A 45 -7.94 -4.26 9.85
C GLY A 45 -8.21 -3.74 8.43
N ILE A 46 -8.57 -2.46 8.27
CA ILE A 46 -8.79 -1.81 6.97
C ILE A 46 -7.59 -0.92 6.64
N PRO A 47 -6.87 -1.18 5.54
CA PRO A 47 -5.77 -0.33 5.10
C PRO A 47 -6.30 0.98 4.53
N VAL A 48 -5.91 2.08 5.15
CA VAL A 48 -6.23 3.44 4.71
C VAL A 48 -5.32 3.82 3.55
N LEU A 49 -5.66 3.37 2.34
CA LEU A 49 -4.92 3.66 1.10
C LEU A 49 -5.27 5.05 0.52
N LEU A 50 -5.43 6.06 1.39
CA LEU A 50 -5.67 7.43 0.98
C LEU A 50 -4.35 8.20 0.95
N ILE A 51 -4.03 8.82 -0.20
CA ILE A 51 -2.81 9.62 -0.35
C ILE A 51 -2.82 10.80 0.63
N SER A 52 -3.98 11.41 0.87
CA SER A 52 -4.15 12.53 1.82
C SER A 52 -3.86 12.15 3.27
N GLU A 53 -4.11 10.90 3.66
CA GLU A 53 -3.86 10.38 5.01
C GLU A 53 -2.52 9.62 5.10
N SER A 54 -1.79 9.55 3.99
CA SER A 54 -0.49 8.89 3.96
C SER A 54 0.57 9.72 4.68
N GLN A 55 1.38 9.05 5.51
CA GLN A 55 2.50 9.67 6.22
C GLN A 55 3.79 9.50 5.42
N ASP A 56 4.64 10.52 5.36
CA ASP A 56 5.98 10.38 4.79
C ASP A 56 6.90 9.63 5.75
N ILE A 57 7.60 8.64 5.23
CA ILE A 57 8.60 7.88 5.96
C ILE A 57 9.95 8.58 5.75
N PRO A 58 10.58 9.13 6.79
CA PRO A 58 11.94 9.65 6.67
C PRO A 58 12.89 8.52 6.26
N ALA A 59 13.83 8.84 5.38
CA ALA A 59 14.84 7.92 4.86
C ALA A 59 15.84 7.51 5.95
#